data_AF-A0A7S2FAG5-F1
#
_entry.id   AF-A0A7S2FAG5-F1
#
_cell.length_a   1.000
_cell.length_b   1.000
_cell.length_c   1.000
_cell.angle_alpha   90.00
_cell.angle_beta   90.00
_cell.angle_gamma   90.00
#
_symmetry.space_group_name_H-M   'P 1'
#
loop_
_entity.id
_entity.type
_entity.pdbx_description
1 polymer ?
#
loop_
_entity_poly.entity_id
_entity_poly.type
_entity_poly.pdbx_seq_one_letter_code
_entity_poly.pdbx_strand_id
1 'polypeptide(L)'
;ELGCGACPVAAFVCLGMGCDVIMSDRPGVLRLTETNLRLNYASLEASRLEFGRGGLTAGLSRTNCDTVSFEWGSTLPQTLTDRQPFNLILCADCIWYPQGHAALSATLAAIISDSEEAGAEPRCVLAFTQRSSPDEKQIESDFLLEALPRAGLTASAPLDIEESLADLPVESSDHGAAATSARQPSREDFASRLVLVDISLSSH
;
A
#
# COMPACT_ATOMS: atom_id res chain seq x y z
N GLU A 1 6.22 -2.18 1.72
CA GLU A 1 5.25 -1.08 1.88
C GLU A 1 5.99 0.17 2.35
N LEU A 2 5.80 1.28 1.66
CA LEU A 2 6.37 2.59 2.02
C LEU A 2 5.31 3.42 2.74
N GLY A 3 5.70 4.16 3.78
CA GLY A 3 4.77 4.98 4.56
C GLY A 3 3.67 4.16 5.22
N CYS A 4 4.05 3.01 5.80
CA CYS A 4 3.10 1.99 6.23
C CYS A 4 2.18 2.41 7.39
N GLY A 5 2.48 3.54 8.05
CA GLY A 5 1.69 4.06 9.16
C GLY A 5 1.73 3.14 10.38
N ALA A 6 0.89 3.46 11.36
CA ALA A 6 0.75 2.63 12.56
C ALA A 6 -0.03 1.33 12.28
N CYS A 7 -0.90 1.30 11.27
CA CYS A 7 -1.71 0.15 10.90
C CYS A 7 -1.44 -0.21 9.44
N PRO A 8 -0.39 -1.02 9.17
CA PRO A 8 0.06 -1.31 7.83
C PRO A 8 -0.83 -2.40 7.21
N VAL A 9 -2.09 -2.06 6.90
CA VAL A 9 -3.12 -3.02 6.47
C VAL A 9 -2.69 -3.77 5.21
N ALA A 10 -2.09 -3.06 4.24
CA ALA A 10 -1.64 -3.68 3.00
C ALA A 10 -0.53 -4.70 3.26
N ALA A 11 0.46 -4.37 4.10
CA ALA A 11 1.45 -5.35 4.56
C ALA A 11 0.83 -6.52 5.30
N PHE A 12 -0.16 -6.31 6.18
CA PHE A 12 -0.83 -7.39 6.89
C PHE A 12 -1.52 -8.36 5.95
N VAL A 13 -2.17 -7.88 4.89
CA VAL A 13 -2.75 -8.74 3.86
C VAL A 13 -1.66 -9.52 3.12
N CYS A 14 -0.59 -8.86 2.66
CA CYS A 14 0.55 -9.54 2.02
C CYS A 14 1.18 -10.60 2.92
N LEU A 15 1.37 -10.28 4.21
CA LEU A 15 1.80 -11.25 5.20
C LEU A 15 0.81 -12.40 5.27
N GLY A 16 -0.49 -12.16 5.47
CA GLY A 16 -1.53 -13.20 5.48
C GLY A 16 -1.51 -14.12 4.25
N MET A 17 -1.16 -13.59 3.08
CA MET A 17 -1.02 -14.34 1.81
C MET A 17 0.31 -15.10 1.67
N GLY A 18 1.20 -15.00 2.66
CA GLY A 18 2.49 -15.72 2.67
C GLY A 18 3.68 -14.93 2.12
N CYS A 19 3.51 -13.64 1.76
CA CYS A 19 4.60 -12.83 1.24
C CYS A 19 5.65 -12.49 2.32
N ASP A 20 6.89 -12.27 1.87
CA ASP A 20 7.91 -11.58 2.63
C ASP A 20 7.68 -10.08 2.55
N VAL A 21 7.52 -9.41 3.69
CA VAL A 21 7.16 -7.99 3.69
C VAL A 21 8.15 -7.17 4.49
N ILE A 22 8.60 -6.07 3.89
CA ILE A 22 9.28 -4.99 4.60
C ILE A 22 8.34 -3.80 4.69
N MET A 23 8.12 -3.31 5.89
CA MET A 23 7.34 -2.12 6.20
C MET A 23 8.27 -0.99 6.55
N SER A 24 8.12 0.17 5.89
CA SER A 24 8.96 1.32 6.17
C SER A 24 8.14 2.57 6.47
N ASP A 25 8.64 3.35 7.43
CA ASP A 25 8.08 4.64 7.83
C ASP A 25 9.16 5.42 8.60
N ARG A 26 8.82 6.64 9.01
CA ARG A 26 9.63 7.47 9.89
C ARG A 26 9.79 6.81 11.28
N PRO A 27 10.92 7.04 11.98
CA PRO A 27 11.21 6.40 13.26
C PRO A 27 10.10 6.53 14.32
N GLY A 28 9.39 7.67 14.32
CA GLY A 28 8.33 7.94 15.30
C GLY A 28 7.08 7.06 15.14
N VAL A 29 6.85 6.50 13.95
CA VAL A 29 5.65 5.71 13.63
C VAL A 29 5.88 4.22 13.90
N LEU A 30 7.09 3.73 13.62
CA LEU A 30 7.40 2.29 13.63
C LEU A 30 7.17 1.59 14.96
N ARG A 31 7.35 2.28 16.09
CA ARG A 31 7.02 1.70 17.40
C ARG A 31 5.55 1.27 17.50
N LEU A 32 4.64 2.07 16.92
CA LEU A 32 3.22 1.74 16.88
C LEU A 32 2.94 0.62 15.87
N THR A 33 3.57 0.69 14.69
CA THR A 33 3.52 -0.36 13.66
C THR A 33 3.90 -1.73 14.23
N GLU A 34 5.03 -1.81 14.93
CA GLU A 34 5.51 -3.05 15.56
C GLU A 34 4.60 -3.54 16.67
N THR A 35 4.02 -2.62 17.44
CA THR A 35 3.03 -2.97 18.48
C THR A 35 1.79 -3.61 17.83
N ASN A 36 1.27 -3.00 16.77
CA ASN A 36 0.11 -3.54 16.05
C ASN A 36 0.44 -4.85 15.35
N LEU A 37 1.65 -5.01 14.79
CA LEU A 37 2.10 -6.29 14.24
C LEU A 37 2.09 -7.39 15.31
N ARG A 38 2.64 -7.13 16.50
CA ARG A 38 2.63 -8.10 17.62
C ARG A 38 1.22 -8.47 18.06
N LEU A 39 0.30 -7.51 18.11
CA LEU A 39 -1.10 -7.76 18.50
C LEU A 39 -1.85 -8.61 17.48
N ASN A 40 -1.51 -8.50 16.19
CA ASN A 40 -2.18 -9.22 15.11
C ASN A 40 -1.44 -10.48 14.65
N TYR A 41 -0.24 -10.76 15.17
CA TYR A 41 0.64 -11.83 14.68
C TYR A 41 -0.04 -13.20 14.64
N ALA A 42 -0.76 -13.58 15.71
CA ALA A 42 -1.45 -14.86 15.77
C ALA A 42 -2.54 -15.00 14.70
N SER A 43 -3.29 -13.93 14.41
CA SER A 43 -4.30 -13.91 13.35
C SER A 43 -3.65 -14.02 11.97
N LEU A 44 -2.53 -13.32 11.76
CA LEU A 44 -1.76 -13.38 10.50
C LEU A 44 -1.20 -14.78 10.26
N GLU A 45 -0.68 -15.44 11.29
CA GLU A 45 -0.19 -16.82 11.23
C GLU A 45 -1.34 -17.80 10.93
N ALA A 46 -2.51 -17.61 11.55
CA ALA A 46 -3.68 -18.43 11.29
C ALA A 46 -4.18 -18.29 9.84
N SER A 47 -4.32 -17.07 9.32
CA SER A 47 -4.72 -16.83 7.92
C SER A 47 -3.74 -17.45 6.92
N ARG A 48 -2.43 -17.37 7.21
CA ARG A 48 -1.40 -18.01 6.37
C ARG A 48 -1.57 -19.52 6.25
N LEU A 49 -1.89 -20.21 7.36
CA LEU A 49 -2.11 -21.65 7.35
C LEU A 49 -3.35 -22.03 6.52
N GLU A 50 -4.35 -21.17 6.46
CA GLU A 50 -5.55 -21.37 5.65
C GLU A 50 -5.25 -21.19 4.15
N PHE A 51 -4.55 -20.13 3.76
CA PHE A 51 -4.10 -19.93 2.37
C PHE A 51 -3.08 -20.98 1.90
N GLY A 52 -2.18 -21.42 2.79
CA GLY A 52 -1.18 -22.46 2.51
C GLY A 52 -1.77 -23.84 2.23
N ARG A 53 -2.99 -24.13 2.72
CA ARG A 53 -3.74 -25.36 2.36
C ARG A 53 -4.28 -25.36 0.92
N GLY A 54 -4.26 -24.21 0.23
CA GLY A 54 -4.74 -24.01 -1.14
C GLY A 54 -3.71 -24.20 -2.26
N GLY A 55 -2.43 -24.50 -1.96
CA GLY A 55 -1.45 -24.89 -2.99
C GLY A 55 -0.11 -24.13 -3.01
N LEU A 56 0.09 -23.11 -2.17
CA LEU A 56 1.39 -22.45 -2.01
C LEU A 56 2.15 -23.06 -0.83
N THR A 57 2.76 -24.22 -1.06
CA THR A 57 3.59 -24.96 -0.10
C THR A 57 5.07 -24.60 -0.26
N ALA A 58 5.46 -23.39 0.13
CA ALA A 58 6.87 -23.05 0.33
C ALA A 58 7.10 -22.75 1.82
N GLY A 59 8.06 -23.46 2.42
CA GLY A 59 8.29 -23.48 3.87
C GLY A 59 8.54 -22.10 4.47
N LEU A 60 7.98 -21.87 5.66
CA LEU A 60 8.15 -20.64 6.41
C LEU A 60 9.55 -20.60 7.06
N SER A 61 10.29 -19.52 6.81
CA SER A 61 11.34 -19.05 7.71
C SER A 61 10.72 -18.05 8.70
N ARG A 62 11.33 -17.89 9.88
CA ARG A 62 10.95 -16.89 10.91
C ARG A 62 11.16 -15.42 10.46
N THR A 63 11.54 -15.17 9.20
CA THR A 63 12.15 -13.93 8.68
C THR A 63 11.24 -13.12 7.75
N ASN A 64 9.93 -13.39 7.71
CA ASN A 64 9.08 -12.91 6.61
C ASN A 64 8.45 -11.53 6.85
N CYS A 65 8.90 -10.78 7.88
CA CYS A 65 8.33 -9.49 8.25
C CYS A 65 9.35 -8.60 8.96
N ASP A 66 9.82 -7.54 8.30
CA ASP A 66 10.75 -6.56 8.87
C ASP A 66 10.15 -5.16 8.89
N THR A 67 10.49 -4.38 9.92
CA THR A 67 10.26 -2.94 9.97
C THR A 67 11.59 -2.21 9.77
N VAL A 68 11.60 -1.16 8.95
CA VAL A 68 12.81 -0.36 8.71
C VAL A 68 12.49 1.13 8.76
N SER A 69 13.29 1.86 9.53
CA SER A 69 13.22 3.32 9.54
C SER A 69 13.71 3.86 8.22
N PHE A 70 12.86 4.58 7.50
CA PHE A 70 13.19 5.13 6.21
C PHE A 70 12.45 6.44 5.96
N GLU A 71 13.21 7.47 5.57
CA GLU A 71 12.69 8.74 5.11
C GLU A 71 12.84 8.81 3.59
N TRP A 72 11.76 9.14 2.89
CA TRP A 72 11.78 9.21 1.43
C TRP A 72 12.81 10.22 0.93
N GLY A 73 13.43 9.93 -0.21
CA GLY A 73 14.47 10.75 -0.83
C GLY A 73 15.83 10.63 -0.16
N SER A 74 15.94 9.93 0.97
CA SER A 74 17.23 9.54 1.54
C SER A 74 17.79 8.30 0.84
N THR A 75 19.07 8.00 1.11
CA THR A 75 19.69 6.76 0.64
C THR A 75 18.94 5.55 1.19
N LEU A 76 18.69 4.54 0.34
CA LEU A 76 18.03 3.30 0.76
C LEU A 76 18.80 2.65 1.93
N PRO A 77 18.13 2.33 3.05
CA PRO A 77 18.73 1.58 4.14
C PRO A 77 19.24 0.22 3.65
N GLN A 78 20.35 -0.25 4.23
CA GLN A 78 20.96 -1.54 3.87
C GLN A 78 19.94 -2.69 3.90
N THR A 79 19.00 -2.69 4.85
CA THR A 79 17.93 -3.70 4.93
C THR A 79 17.05 -3.74 3.68
N LEU A 80 16.75 -2.60 3.05
CA LEU A 80 16.01 -2.59 1.79
C LEU A 80 16.88 -3.09 0.64
N THR A 81 18.15 -2.67 0.59
CA THR A 81 19.10 -3.10 -0.44
C THR A 81 19.36 -4.61 -0.39
N ASP A 82 19.54 -5.19 0.80
CA ASP A 82 19.81 -6.63 1.00
C ASP A 82 18.64 -7.54 0.61
N ARG A 83 17.44 -6.97 0.47
CA ARG A 83 16.19 -7.70 0.21
C ARG A 83 15.63 -7.45 -1.19
N GLN A 84 16.38 -6.71 -2.02
CA GLN A 84 16.12 -6.58 -3.45
C GLN A 84 16.30 -7.93 -4.17
N PRO A 85 15.64 -8.14 -5.32
CA PRO A 85 14.63 -7.25 -5.91
C PRO A 85 13.25 -7.37 -5.24
N PHE A 86 12.43 -6.33 -5.38
CA PHE A 86 11.03 -6.35 -4.92
C PHE A 86 10.08 -6.74 -6.05
N ASN A 87 9.13 -7.66 -5.78
CA ASN A 87 8.06 -7.96 -6.75
C ASN A 87 6.88 -6.98 -6.65
N LEU A 88 6.67 -6.42 -5.45
CA LEU A 88 5.51 -5.57 -5.16
C LEU A 88 5.93 -4.43 -4.23
N ILE A 89 5.61 -3.21 -4.64
CA ILE A 89 5.79 -1.98 -3.88
C ILE A 89 4.40 -1.43 -3.60
N LEU A 90 4.12 -1.10 -2.35
CA LEU A 90 2.80 -0.63 -1.90
C LEU A 90 2.96 0.72 -1.22
N CYS A 91 2.13 1.67 -1.63
CA CYS A 91 1.98 2.99 -1.02
C CYS A 91 0.50 3.25 -0.77
N ALA A 92 0.09 3.37 0.49
CA ALA A 92 -1.29 3.68 0.86
C ALA A 92 -1.35 5.09 1.46
N ASP A 93 -2.17 5.98 0.87
CA ASP A 93 -2.35 7.37 1.29
C ASP A 93 -1.02 8.12 1.54
N CYS A 94 -0.06 7.98 0.63
CA CYS A 94 1.27 8.59 0.77
C CYS A 94 1.39 10.00 0.14
N ILE A 95 0.38 10.46 -0.62
CA ILE A 95 0.50 11.64 -1.48
C ILE A 95 -0.23 12.89 -0.96
N TRP A 96 -0.79 12.85 0.25
CA TRP A 96 -1.53 14.00 0.79
C TRP A 96 -0.65 15.20 1.19
N TYR A 97 0.67 15.01 1.28
CA TYR A 97 1.62 16.01 1.74
C TYR A 97 2.54 16.46 0.58
N PRO A 98 2.30 17.64 -0.02
CA PRO A 98 3.00 18.09 -1.23
C PRO A 98 4.52 18.12 -1.11
N GLN A 99 5.04 18.50 0.05
CA GLN A 99 6.47 18.63 0.27
C GLN A 99 7.19 17.27 0.28
N GLY A 100 6.44 16.17 0.43
CA GLY A 100 6.96 14.81 0.32
C GLY A 100 6.98 14.24 -1.10
N HIS A 101 6.33 14.90 -2.07
CA HIS A 101 6.11 14.34 -3.42
C HIS A 101 7.40 14.04 -4.17
N ALA A 102 8.32 15.01 -4.25
CA ALA A 102 9.59 14.83 -4.95
C ALA A 102 10.46 13.74 -4.31
N ALA A 103 10.43 13.65 -2.98
CA ALA A 103 11.17 12.65 -2.23
C ALA A 103 10.58 11.24 -2.43
N LEU A 104 9.25 11.12 -2.42
CA LEU A 104 8.54 9.87 -2.68
C LEU A 104 8.75 9.40 -4.11
N SER A 105 8.60 10.27 -5.12
CA SER A 105 8.77 9.86 -6.53
C SER A 105 10.21 9.45 -6.83
N ALA A 106 11.21 10.15 -6.29
CA ALA A 106 12.62 9.74 -6.40
C ALA A 106 12.89 8.38 -5.73
N THR A 107 12.26 8.13 -4.57
CA THR A 107 12.36 6.84 -3.86
C THR A 107 11.77 5.71 -4.69
N LEU A 108 10.58 5.91 -5.25
CA LEU A 108 9.92 4.93 -6.10
C LEU A 108 10.76 4.61 -7.33
N ALA A 109 11.29 5.63 -7.99
CA ALA A 109 12.15 5.47 -9.17
C ALA A 109 13.40 4.64 -8.85
N ALA A 110 14.07 4.93 -7.72
CA ALA A 110 15.23 4.16 -7.28
C ALA A 110 14.89 2.69 -7.02
N ILE A 111 13.82 2.42 -6.25
CA ILE A 111 13.45 1.04 -5.90
C ILE A 111 13.02 0.23 -7.14
N ILE A 112 12.22 0.85 -8.03
CA ILE A 112 11.77 0.20 -9.27
C ILE A 112 12.97 -0.08 -10.19
N SER A 113 13.84 0.92 -10.42
CA SER A 113 15.04 0.77 -11.26
C SER A 113 15.96 -0.32 -10.73
N ASP A 114 16.29 -0.29 -9.43
CA ASP A 114 17.15 -1.30 -8.81
C ASP A 114 16.56 -2.72 -8.94
N SER A 115 15.22 -2.85 -8.83
CA SER A 115 14.54 -4.14 -8.97
C SER A 115 14.55 -4.64 -10.42
N GLU A 116 14.36 -3.75 -11.41
CA GLU A 116 14.46 -4.08 -12.83
C GLU A 116 15.90 -4.44 -13.25
N GLU A 117 16.90 -3.71 -12.75
CA GLU A 117 18.33 -4.02 -12.97
C GLU A 117 18.72 -5.40 -12.43
N ALA A 118 18.10 -5.81 -11.31
CA ALA A 118 18.23 -7.15 -10.74
C ALA A 118 17.39 -8.22 -11.47
N GLY A 119 16.69 -7.85 -12.55
CA GLY A 119 15.94 -8.76 -13.43
C GLY A 119 14.53 -9.10 -12.95
N ALA A 120 13.96 -8.33 -12.02
CA ALA A 120 12.56 -8.45 -11.63
C ALA A 120 11.66 -7.51 -12.45
N GLU A 121 10.36 -7.79 -12.43
CA GLU A 121 9.33 -6.91 -12.96
C GLU A 121 8.50 -6.38 -11.77
N PRO A 122 8.99 -5.34 -11.04
CA PRO A 122 8.31 -4.83 -9.87
C PRO A 122 6.97 -4.21 -10.25
N ARG A 123 5.90 -4.55 -9.52
CA ARG A 123 4.64 -3.80 -9.59
C ARG A 123 4.59 -2.78 -8.46
N CYS A 124 4.46 -1.50 -8.77
CA CYS A 124 4.22 -0.46 -7.76
C CYS A 124 2.76 -0.03 -7.76
N VAL A 125 2.04 -0.27 -6.67
CA VAL A 125 0.64 0.13 -6.50
C VAL A 125 0.58 1.30 -5.53
N LEU A 126 0.03 2.42 -5.99
CA LEU A 126 -0.34 3.56 -5.16
C LEU A 126 -1.86 3.58 -4.99
N ALA A 127 -2.31 3.47 -3.74
CA ALA A 127 -3.69 3.63 -3.36
C ALA A 127 -3.85 4.93 -2.56
N PHE A 128 -4.86 5.74 -2.88
CA PHE A 128 -5.17 6.94 -2.09
C PHE A 128 -6.66 7.26 -2.11
N THR A 129 -7.10 7.93 -1.06
CA THR A 129 -8.45 8.44 -0.94
C THR A 129 -8.55 9.76 -1.70
N GLN A 130 -9.33 9.80 -2.78
CA GLN A 130 -9.59 11.01 -3.53
C GLN A 130 -10.33 12.02 -2.66
N ARG A 131 -9.76 13.21 -2.57
CA ARG A 131 -10.28 14.29 -1.74
C ARG A 131 -11.25 15.16 -2.53
N SER A 132 -12.21 15.75 -1.82
CA SER A 132 -13.32 16.46 -2.45
C SER A 132 -12.98 17.90 -2.79
N SER A 133 -12.09 18.55 -2.03
CA SER A 133 -11.78 19.97 -2.22
C SER A 133 -10.88 20.20 -3.46
N PRO A 134 -11.05 21.33 -4.17
CA PRO A 134 -10.21 21.65 -5.32
C PRO A 134 -8.71 21.68 -5.00
N ASP A 135 -8.34 22.25 -3.86
CA ASP A 135 -6.94 22.35 -3.44
C ASP A 135 -6.32 20.97 -3.22
N GLU A 136 -7.06 20.04 -2.61
CA GLU A 136 -6.57 18.69 -2.38
C GLU A 136 -6.49 17.86 -3.67
N LYS A 137 -7.44 18.03 -4.59
CA LYS A 137 -7.36 17.43 -5.93
C LYS A 137 -6.15 17.95 -6.70
N GLN A 138 -5.79 19.22 -6.51
CA GLN A 138 -4.59 19.78 -7.11
C GLN A 138 -3.34 19.08 -6.56
N ILE A 139 -3.27 18.81 -5.26
CA ILE A 139 -2.16 18.05 -4.66
C ILE A 139 -2.02 16.67 -5.31
N GLU A 140 -3.11 15.93 -5.48
CA GLU A 140 -3.10 14.63 -6.15
C GLU A 140 -2.61 14.75 -7.60
N SER A 141 -3.12 15.75 -8.32
CA SER A 141 -2.72 16.04 -9.71
C SER A 141 -1.23 16.41 -9.81
N ASP A 142 -0.71 17.24 -8.91
CA ASP A 142 0.69 17.66 -8.89
C ASP A 142 1.62 16.46 -8.72
N PHE A 143 1.23 15.50 -7.86
CA PHE A 143 1.99 14.27 -7.71
C PHE A 143 2.00 13.44 -9.00
N LEU A 144 0.82 13.16 -9.56
CA LEU A 144 0.65 12.25 -10.69
C LEU A 144 1.18 12.82 -12.01
N LEU A 145 0.97 14.12 -12.24
CA LEU A 145 1.26 14.78 -13.53
C LEU A 145 2.57 15.56 -13.52
N GLU A 146 3.15 15.88 -12.36
CA GLU A 146 4.43 16.58 -12.28
C GLU A 146 5.51 15.77 -11.56
N ALA A 147 5.27 15.33 -10.32
CA ALA A 147 6.32 14.72 -9.51
C ALA A 147 6.77 13.35 -10.04
N LEU A 148 5.84 12.52 -10.50
CA LEU A 148 6.15 11.22 -11.13
C LEU A 148 6.94 11.40 -12.44
N PRO A 149 6.46 12.17 -13.44
CA PRO A 149 7.22 12.36 -14.69
C PRO A 149 8.60 12.97 -14.49
N ARG A 150 8.77 13.90 -13.54
CA ARG A 150 10.10 14.46 -13.20
C ARG A 150 11.07 13.41 -12.69
N ALA A 151 10.58 12.36 -12.04
CA ALA A 151 11.37 11.21 -11.58
C ALA A 151 11.50 10.10 -12.64
N GLY A 152 11.01 10.30 -13.87
CA GLY A 152 11.01 9.28 -14.91
C GLY A 152 9.96 8.20 -14.72
N LEU A 153 8.91 8.47 -13.93
CA LEU A 153 7.81 7.54 -13.67
C LEU A 153 6.53 7.94 -14.40
N THR A 154 5.71 6.93 -14.71
CA THR A 154 4.34 7.11 -15.20
C THR A 154 3.36 6.43 -14.26
N ALA A 155 2.13 6.92 -14.24
CA ALA A 155 1.00 6.28 -13.59
C ALA A 155 0.02 5.76 -14.65
N SER A 156 -0.57 4.59 -14.40
CA SER A 156 -1.70 4.08 -15.17
C SER A 156 -2.92 5.00 -15.06
N ALA A 157 -3.92 4.77 -15.90
CA ALA A 157 -5.24 5.33 -15.65
C ALA A 157 -5.72 4.90 -14.24
N PRO A 158 -6.33 5.81 -13.46
CA PRO A 158 -6.98 5.48 -12.20
C PRO A 158 -7.98 4.34 -12.35
N LEU A 159 -7.83 3.31 -11.52
CA LEU A 159 -8.84 2.26 -11.34
C LEU A 159 -9.84 2.75 -10.30
N ASP A 160 -11.10 2.91 -10.74
CA ASP A 160 -12.22 3.20 -9.85
C ASP A 160 -12.77 1.89 -9.27
N ILE A 161 -12.51 1.63 -7.99
CA ILE A 161 -12.92 0.39 -7.35
C ILE A 161 -14.44 0.35 -7.10
N GLU A 162 -15.11 1.49 -6.97
CA GLU A 162 -16.55 1.51 -6.68
C GLU A 162 -17.37 0.91 -7.84
N GLU A 163 -16.95 1.14 -9.08
CA GLU A 163 -17.57 0.51 -10.25
C GLU A 163 -17.27 -0.98 -10.31
N SER A 164 -16.06 -1.41 -9.91
CA SER A 164 -15.65 -2.81 -9.96
C SER A 164 -16.26 -3.68 -8.85
N LEU A 165 -16.60 -3.10 -7.69
CA LEU A 165 -17.23 -3.84 -6.58
C LEU A 165 -18.75 -3.96 -6.72
N ALA A 166 -19.38 -3.12 -7.54
CA ALA A 166 -20.83 -3.19 -7.79
C ALA A 166 -21.27 -4.52 -8.44
N ASP A 167 -20.33 -5.21 -9.11
CA ASP A 167 -20.56 -6.49 -9.78
C ASP A 167 -20.32 -7.71 -8.87
N LEU A 168 -19.85 -7.52 -7.63
CA LEU A 168 -19.65 -8.63 -6.71
C LEU A 168 -20.99 -9.07 -6.07
N PRO A 169 -21.28 -10.38 -6.02
CA PRO A 169 -22.49 -10.88 -5.40
C PRO A 169 -22.49 -10.52 -3.91
N VAL A 170 -23.49 -9.75 -3.48
CA VAL A 170 -23.74 -9.49 -2.05
C VAL A 170 -24.29 -10.78 -1.45
N GLU A 171 -23.44 -11.55 -0.77
CA GLU A 171 -23.91 -12.67 0.04
C GLU A 171 -24.73 -12.12 1.21
N SER A 172 -26.05 -12.31 1.16
CA SER A 172 -26.97 -11.92 2.23
C SER A 172 -26.76 -12.81 3.45
N SER A 173 -25.93 -12.40 4.40
CA SER A 173 -25.89 -13.03 5.71
C SER A 173 -27.08 -12.55 6.54
N ASP A 174 -28.14 -13.36 6.59
CA ASP A 174 -29.30 -13.18 7.47
C ASP A 174 -28.88 -13.33 8.95
N HIS A 175 -28.34 -12.27 9.55
CA HIS A 175 -28.14 -12.17 10.99
C HIS A 175 -28.90 -10.97 11.52
N GLY A 176 -30.11 -11.24 12.01
CA GLY A 176 -30.99 -10.25 12.64
C GLY A 176 -30.38 -9.71 13.94
N ALA A 177 -30.11 -8.41 13.97
CA ALA A 177 -29.82 -7.66 15.19
C ALA A 177 -30.62 -6.34 15.19
N ALA A 178 -31.22 -6.04 16.35
CA ALA A 178 -32.16 -4.96 16.56
C ALA A 178 -31.54 -3.56 16.35
N ALA A 179 -32.25 -2.72 15.59
CA ALA A 179 -31.81 -1.38 15.19
C ALA A 179 -32.01 -0.33 16.30
N THR A 180 -30.92 0.16 16.87
CA THR A 180 -30.88 1.50 17.47
C THR A 180 -30.81 2.55 16.36
N SER A 181 -31.76 3.49 16.37
CA SER A 181 -31.87 4.62 15.44
C SER A 181 -30.70 5.61 15.61
N ALA A 182 -29.54 5.25 15.07
CA ALA A 182 -28.50 6.19 14.70
C ALA A 182 -28.79 6.64 13.27
N ARG A 183 -28.78 7.96 13.03
CA ARG A 183 -28.92 8.56 11.70
C ARG A 183 -27.90 7.89 10.78
N GLN A 184 -28.37 7.07 9.82
CA GLN A 184 -27.50 6.52 8.80
C GLN A 184 -26.97 7.70 7.98
N PRO A 185 -25.66 7.95 7.97
CA PRO A 185 -25.06 8.92 7.05
C PRO A 185 -25.48 8.57 5.63
N SER A 186 -25.83 9.58 4.85
CA SER A 186 -26.25 9.36 3.47
C SER A 186 -25.07 8.81 2.67
N ARG A 187 -25.31 8.02 1.62
CA ARG A 187 -24.25 7.54 0.71
C ARG A 187 -23.38 8.69 0.17
N GLU A 188 -23.95 9.89 0.08
CA GLU A 188 -23.26 11.11 -0.35
C GLU A 188 -22.31 11.68 0.70
N ASP A 189 -22.54 11.45 1.99
CA ASP A 189 -21.68 11.94 3.09
C ASP A 189 -20.36 11.15 3.22
N PHE A 190 -20.22 10.03 2.49
CA PHE A 190 -19.06 9.13 2.52
C PHE A 190 -18.39 8.93 1.16
N ALA A 191 -18.70 9.73 0.15
CA ALA A 191 -18.16 9.55 -1.21
C ALA A 191 -16.68 9.99 -1.34
N SER A 192 -15.83 9.60 -0.38
CA SER A 192 -14.40 9.59 -0.57
C SER A 192 -14.07 8.36 -1.45
N ARG A 193 -13.74 8.61 -2.71
CA ARG A 193 -13.50 7.54 -3.69
C ARG A 193 -12.09 7.00 -3.50
N LEU A 194 -11.95 5.69 -3.33
CA LEU A 194 -10.64 5.03 -3.31
C LEU A 194 -10.10 4.93 -4.73
N VAL A 195 -8.92 5.49 -4.97
CA VAL A 195 -8.23 5.48 -6.25
C VAL A 195 -7.01 4.58 -6.18
N LEU A 196 -6.84 3.70 -7.17
CA LEU A 196 -5.63 2.91 -7.35
C LEU A 196 -4.97 3.26 -8.68
N VAL A 197 -3.65 3.41 -8.67
CA VAL A 197 -2.83 3.54 -9.87
C VAL A 197 -1.63 2.61 -9.79
N ASP A 198 -1.31 1.99 -10.92
CA ASP A 198 -0.04 1.29 -11.10
C ASP A 198 1.02 2.30 -11.55
N ILE A 199 2.21 2.25 -10.95
CA ILE A 199 3.35 3.11 -11.25
C ILE A 199 4.46 2.27 -11.89
N SER A 200 5.04 2.78 -12.96
CA SER A 200 6.14 2.14 -13.69
C SER A 200 7.17 3.16 -14.15
N LEU A 201 8.37 2.70 -14.54
CA LEU A 201 9.30 3.56 -15.27
C LEU A 201 8.71 3.97 -16.62
N SER A 202 9.06 5.18 -17.05
CA SER A 202 8.73 5.67 -18.38
C SER A 202 9.61 4.89 -19.36
N SER A 203 9.01 4.10 -20.24
CA SER A 203 9.74 3.49 -21.36
C SER A 203 10.35 4.59 -22.22
N HIS A 204 11.68 4.67 -22.23
CA HIS A 204 12.47 5.58 -23.06
C HIS A 204 12.35 5.27 -24.56
#